data_AF-A0A5Q4EKS2-F1
#
_entry.id   AF-A0A5Q4EKS2-F1
#
_cell.length_a   1.000
_cell.length_b   1.000
_cell.length_c   1.000
_cell.angle_alpha   90.00
_cell.angle_beta   90.00
_cell.angle_gamma   90.00
#
_symmetry.space_group_name_H-M   'P 1'
#
loop_
_entity.id
_entity.type
_entity.pdbx_description
1 polymer ?
#
loop_
_entity_poly.entity_id
_entity_poly.type
_entity_poly.pdbx_seq_one_letter_code
_entity_poly.pdbx_strand_id
1 'polypeptide(L)'
;MKHSVICIITFVVIGFVSCEKTSNGYKYNQGSLPETPVNLSDFNTEYDDFNSSAPTLGWLIPFCFSTNRNSSGEEFDIIYQPMNVNYDKSSGKLTITNEYANWGIYEEKYEVIKDGLNAIKTTGNEYGPNLLMEYVANEYIFTLLYSTDVGGKSQIRYITNKNSDGFTEPADVEFLKSEFDDMYPTFNLNKNKIYFCSNRDGEGFNIYYVNVNSGKDYQSVLSDSTEYEIFMDTSLSGTSDDKCPFIFRNVMVFASNREGGYGGFDLYYSLWENNKWSEPVNFGPSINTEYDEFRPILIDEGVSETQTMMVFSSDRPGGLGGFDLYFTGIDSN
;
A
#
# COMPACT_ATOMS: atom_id res chain seq x y z
N MET A 1 -73.14 13.35 17.92
CA MET A 1 -72.20 12.26 18.23
C MET A 1 -71.21 12.16 17.08
N LYS A 2 -69.99 12.67 17.25
CA LYS A 2 -68.89 12.49 16.29
C LYS A 2 -68.12 11.25 16.71
N HIS A 3 -67.92 10.29 15.82
CA HIS A 3 -66.98 9.18 16.02
C HIS A 3 -65.77 9.43 15.14
N SER A 4 -64.63 9.72 15.77
CA SER A 4 -63.33 9.70 15.12
C SER A 4 -62.82 8.27 15.13
N VAL A 5 -62.64 7.68 13.95
CA VAL A 5 -61.92 6.42 13.80
C VAL A 5 -60.44 6.77 13.59
N ILE A 6 -59.60 6.42 14.56
CA ILE A 6 -58.15 6.53 14.46
C ILE A 6 -57.65 5.24 13.80
N CYS A 7 -57.16 5.33 12.57
CA CYS A 7 -56.44 4.24 11.90
C CYS A 7 -54.97 4.28 12.35
N ILE A 8 -54.56 3.34 13.20
CA ILE A 8 -53.16 3.09 13.51
C ILE A 8 -52.61 2.20 12.39
N ILE A 9 -51.80 2.76 11.50
CA ILE A 9 -51.04 2.01 10.51
C ILE A 9 -49.72 1.60 11.18
N THR A 10 -49.66 0.34 11.61
CA THR A 10 -48.41 -0.27 12.09
C THR A 10 -47.54 -0.61 10.88
N PHE A 11 -46.46 0.15 10.67
CA PHE A 11 -45.39 -0.24 9.74
C PHE A 11 -44.66 -1.46 10.31
N VAL A 12 -44.89 -2.63 9.72
CA VAL A 12 -44.06 -3.81 9.95
C VAL A 12 -42.84 -3.67 9.05
N VAL A 13 -41.70 -3.28 9.63
CA VAL A 13 -40.39 -3.38 8.97
C VAL A 13 -40.02 -4.86 8.95
N ILE A 14 -40.25 -5.52 7.81
CA ILE A 14 -39.76 -6.88 7.58
C ILE A 14 -38.30 -6.75 7.15
N GLY A 15 -37.38 -6.78 8.12
CA GLY A 15 -35.98 -7.03 7.83
C GLY A 15 -35.80 -8.47 7.40
N PHE A 16 -35.66 -8.72 6.10
CA PHE A 16 -35.22 -10.03 5.61
C PHE A 16 -33.72 -10.16 5.86
N VAL A 17 -33.33 -10.62 7.05
CA VAL A 17 -32.02 -11.23 7.25
C VAL A 17 -32.12 -12.63 6.66
N SER A 18 -31.73 -12.77 5.39
CA SER A 18 -31.51 -14.10 4.80
C SER A 18 -30.37 -14.76 5.56
N CYS A 19 -30.71 -15.73 6.40
CA CYS A 19 -29.77 -16.49 7.21
C CYS A 19 -29.85 -17.95 6.74
N GLU A 20 -29.31 -18.22 5.55
CA GLU A 20 -29.02 -19.60 5.16
C GLU A 20 -27.66 -19.96 5.74
N LYS A 21 -27.66 -20.74 6.83
CA LYS A 21 -26.44 -21.42 7.28
C LYS A 21 -25.93 -22.27 6.12
N THR A 22 -24.69 -22.05 5.70
CA THR A 22 -24.05 -22.97 4.75
C THR A 22 -23.80 -24.32 5.41
N SER A 23 -23.59 -25.36 4.61
CA SER A 23 -23.44 -26.76 5.05
C SER A 23 -22.40 -27.00 6.16
N ASN A 24 -21.51 -26.02 6.38
CA ASN A 24 -20.42 -26.08 7.36
C ASN A 24 -20.73 -25.29 8.66
N GLY A 25 -21.93 -24.72 8.82
CA GLY A 25 -22.35 -24.02 10.04
C GLY A 25 -21.96 -22.54 10.11
N TYR A 26 -21.31 -21.99 9.08
CA TYR A 26 -20.98 -20.57 8.99
C TYR A 26 -22.21 -19.70 8.73
N LYS A 27 -22.18 -18.48 9.28
CA LYS A 27 -23.23 -17.47 9.10
C LYS A 27 -22.97 -16.58 7.89
N TYR A 28 -21.70 -16.36 7.55
CA TYR A 28 -21.27 -15.50 6.44
C TYR A 28 -20.33 -16.25 5.51
N ASN A 29 -20.47 -16.04 4.20
CA ASN A 29 -19.61 -16.67 3.20
C ASN A 29 -18.39 -15.82 2.84
N GLN A 30 -18.54 -14.50 2.98
CA GLN A 30 -17.54 -13.45 2.77
C GLN A 30 -17.67 -12.41 3.87
N GLY A 31 -16.60 -11.65 4.08
CA GLY A 31 -16.60 -10.47 4.92
C GLY A 31 -16.84 -9.20 4.15
N SER A 32 -16.82 -8.11 4.90
CA SER A 32 -16.90 -6.74 4.41
C SER A 32 -15.83 -5.94 5.14
N LEU A 33 -15.10 -5.13 4.40
CA LEU A 33 -14.14 -4.18 4.93
C LEU A 33 -14.87 -2.88 5.32
N PRO A 34 -14.38 -2.14 6.32
CA PRO A 34 -15.02 -0.90 6.76
C PRO A 34 -14.97 0.15 5.65
N GLU A 35 -16.04 0.93 5.47
CA GLU A 35 -16.08 2.03 4.48
C GLU A 35 -15.40 3.31 4.97
N THR A 36 -15.18 3.41 6.28
CA THR A 36 -14.47 4.51 6.93
C THR A 36 -13.12 4.02 7.45
N PRO A 37 -12.04 4.79 7.29
CA PRO A 37 -10.73 4.42 7.79
C PRO A 37 -10.70 4.06 9.27
N VAL A 38 -10.04 2.95 9.58
CA VAL A 38 -9.81 2.43 10.93
C VAL A 38 -8.31 2.49 11.22
N ASN A 39 -7.94 3.02 12.38
CA ASN A 39 -6.55 3.11 12.82
C ASN A 39 -5.97 1.71 13.06
N LEU A 40 -4.77 1.44 12.53
CA LEU A 40 -4.01 0.21 12.75
C LEU A 40 -3.22 0.29 14.07
N SER A 41 -3.94 0.40 15.18
CA SER A 41 -3.35 0.71 16.51
C SER A 41 -2.29 -0.27 16.99
N ASP A 42 -2.35 -1.52 16.54
CA ASP A 42 -1.36 -2.54 16.90
C ASP A 42 0.01 -2.26 16.26
N PHE A 43 0.04 -1.52 15.15
CA PHE A 43 1.24 -1.21 14.37
C PHE A 43 1.82 0.16 14.75
N ASN A 44 0.95 1.12 15.05
CA ASN A 44 1.30 2.50 15.33
C ASN A 44 2.01 2.72 16.67
N THR A 45 2.79 3.80 16.76
CA THR A 45 3.53 4.24 17.95
C THR A 45 3.46 5.76 18.13
N GLU A 46 4.03 6.29 19.21
CA GLU A 46 4.16 7.75 19.41
C GLU A 46 5.08 8.45 18.38
N TYR A 47 5.69 7.67 17.49
CA TYR A 47 6.55 8.10 16.41
C TYR A 47 5.83 7.91 15.07
N ASP A 48 6.32 8.55 14.02
CA ASP A 48 5.69 8.49 12.70
C ASP A 48 5.83 7.10 12.10
N ASP A 49 4.71 6.58 11.61
CA ASP A 49 4.56 5.27 11.01
C ASP A 49 3.84 5.40 9.66
N PHE A 50 4.61 5.29 8.58
CA PHE A 50 4.09 5.55 7.25
C PHE A 50 4.82 4.80 6.12
N ASN A 51 4.40 4.96 4.87
CA ASN A 51 4.99 4.29 3.70
C ASN A 51 4.94 2.75 3.78
N SER A 52 3.76 2.14 3.77
CA SER A 52 3.66 0.68 3.87
C SER A 52 3.87 -0.07 2.54
N SER A 53 4.20 -1.36 2.64
CA SER A 53 4.13 -2.37 1.58
C SER A 53 3.67 -3.70 2.16
N ALA A 54 2.87 -4.42 1.39
CA ALA A 54 2.10 -5.55 1.88
C ALA A 54 1.82 -6.60 0.79
N PRO A 55 2.84 -7.27 0.21
CA PRO A 55 2.57 -8.31 -0.76
C PRO A 55 1.78 -9.45 -0.08
N THR A 56 0.78 -10.00 -0.78
CA THR A 56 -0.21 -10.90 -0.18
C THR A 56 0.11 -12.38 -0.39
N LEU A 57 -0.04 -13.18 0.67
CA LEU A 57 0.16 -14.63 0.70
C LEU A 57 -0.99 -15.32 1.46
N GLY A 58 -2.20 -15.16 0.96
CA GLY A 58 -3.39 -15.50 1.72
C GLY A 58 -3.55 -14.57 2.92
N TRP A 59 -3.91 -15.11 4.09
CA TRP A 59 -4.21 -14.33 5.31
C TRP A 59 -2.98 -13.77 6.04
N LEU A 60 -1.77 -14.16 5.62
CA LEU A 60 -0.52 -13.69 6.22
C LEU A 60 0.19 -12.72 5.28
N ILE A 61 0.42 -11.51 5.77
CA ILE A 61 0.96 -10.43 4.96
C ILE A 61 2.31 -10.01 5.57
N PRO A 62 3.43 -10.21 4.86
CA PRO A 62 4.70 -9.62 5.25
C PRO A 62 4.65 -8.09 5.09
N PHE A 63 4.22 -7.43 6.15
CA PHE A 63 3.94 -6.00 6.15
C PHE A 63 5.20 -5.23 6.59
N CYS A 64 5.67 -4.36 5.69
CA CYS A 64 6.81 -3.49 5.92
C CYS A 64 6.38 -2.04 5.84
N PHE A 65 6.96 -1.15 6.65
CA PHE A 65 6.69 0.28 6.59
C PHE A 65 7.85 1.10 7.13
N SER A 66 7.94 2.36 6.71
CA SER A 66 8.91 3.33 7.24
C SER A 66 8.46 3.87 8.60
N THR A 67 9.39 4.02 9.52
CA THR A 67 9.14 4.59 10.85
C THR A 67 10.39 5.25 11.43
N ASN A 68 10.21 6.34 12.18
CA ASN A 68 11.29 6.98 12.92
C ASN A 68 11.31 6.55 14.42
N ARG A 69 10.62 5.46 14.77
CA ARG A 69 10.61 4.94 16.15
C ARG A 69 11.97 4.47 16.67
N ASN A 70 12.86 4.01 15.79
CA ASN A 70 14.17 3.50 16.19
C ASN A 70 15.17 4.62 16.50
N SER A 71 14.93 5.80 15.95
CA SER A 71 15.76 7.01 16.10
C SER A 71 15.14 8.02 17.07
N SER A 72 14.04 7.66 17.74
CA SER A 72 13.29 8.57 18.62
C SER A 72 12.76 9.83 17.91
N GLY A 73 12.34 9.69 16.65
CA GLY A 73 11.71 10.76 15.87
C GLY A 73 12.62 11.44 14.84
N GLU A 74 13.87 11.00 14.68
CA GLU A 74 14.84 11.63 13.78
C GLU A 74 14.83 10.95 12.40
N GLU A 75 15.62 9.88 12.17
CA GLU A 75 15.69 9.18 10.89
C GLU A 75 14.64 8.08 10.73
N PHE A 76 14.12 7.92 9.51
CA PHE A 76 13.20 6.83 9.17
C PHE A 76 13.94 5.57 8.73
N ASP A 77 13.66 4.46 9.42
CA ASP A 77 14.03 3.11 8.99
C ASP A 77 12.82 2.39 8.38
N ILE A 78 13.05 1.42 7.50
CA ILE A 78 12.00 0.45 7.13
C ILE A 78 12.04 -0.72 8.12
N ILE A 79 10.90 -1.02 8.74
CA ILE A 79 10.74 -2.18 9.62
C ILE A 79 9.77 -3.20 9.04
N TYR A 80 9.87 -4.42 9.56
CA TYR A 80 8.96 -5.52 9.28
C TYR A 80 8.12 -5.80 10.53
N GLN A 81 6.81 -5.63 10.41
CA GLN A 81 5.84 -6.13 11.38
C GLN A 81 4.75 -6.84 10.62
N PRO A 82 4.63 -8.15 10.74
CA PRO A 82 3.69 -8.84 9.89
C PRO A 82 2.25 -8.53 10.25
N MET A 83 1.37 -8.64 9.27
CA MET A 83 -0.05 -8.39 9.43
C MET A 83 -0.83 -9.69 9.27
N ASN A 84 -1.64 -10.00 10.27
CA ASN A 84 -2.61 -11.09 10.25
C ASN A 84 -4.00 -10.50 10.05
N VAL A 85 -4.64 -10.84 8.93
CA VAL A 85 -6.02 -10.43 8.64
C VAL A 85 -6.92 -11.65 8.72
N ASN A 86 -7.84 -11.63 9.69
CA ASN A 86 -8.77 -12.73 9.92
C ASN A 86 -10.21 -12.25 9.95
N TYR A 87 -11.06 -12.88 9.14
CA TYR A 87 -12.50 -12.73 9.18
C TYR A 87 -13.17 -14.01 9.68
N ASP A 88 -13.74 -13.96 10.88
CA ASP A 88 -14.50 -15.08 11.43
C ASP A 88 -15.87 -15.17 10.76
N LYS A 89 -16.03 -16.15 9.86
CA LYS A 89 -17.28 -16.44 9.13
C LYS A 89 -18.47 -16.86 10.01
N SER A 90 -18.23 -17.17 11.29
CA SER A 90 -19.30 -17.51 12.24
C SER A 90 -19.86 -16.26 12.92
N SER A 91 -18.98 -15.37 13.40
CA SER A 91 -19.37 -14.14 14.10
C SER A 91 -19.53 -12.93 13.19
N GLY A 92 -18.87 -12.94 12.03
CA GLY A 92 -18.75 -11.81 11.11
C GLY A 92 -17.72 -10.77 11.54
N LYS A 93 -16.84 -11.12 12.47
CA LYS A 93 -15.84 -10.19 13.02
C LYS A 93 -14.57 -10.20 12.16
N LEU A 94 -14.18 -9.02 11.68
CA LEU A 94 -12.85 -8.74 11.14
C LEU A 94 -11.90 -8.40 12.29
N THR A 95 -10.71 -8.99 12.27
CA THR A 95 -9.61 -8.68 13.18
C THR A 95 -8.34 -8.51 12.34
N ILE A 96 -7.60 -7.44 12.60
CA ILE A 96 -6.27 -7.19 12.03
C ILE A 96 -5.31 -6.98 13.20
N THR A 97 -4.23 -7.75 13.26
CA THR A 97 -3.21 -7.62 14.32
C THR A 97 -1.81 -7.83 13.76
N ASN A 98 -0.81 -7.42 14.53
CA ASN A 98 0.60 -7.79 14.32
C ASN A 98 1.05 -8.97 15.20
N GLU A 99 0.10 -9.68 15.82
CA GLU A 99 0.42 -10.81 16.69
C GLU A 99 0.88 -12.03 15.90
N TYR A 100 2.02 -12.60 16.33
CA TYR A 100 2.69 -13.76 15.72
C TYR A 100 1.98 -15.11 15.99
N ALA A 101 0.68 -15.13 16.21
CA ALA A 101 -0.01 -16.34 16.66
C ALA A 101 0.04 -17.47 15.59
N ASN A 102 0.86 -18.50 15.85
CA ASN A 102 0.95 -19.78 15.13
C ASN A 102 1.64 -19.75 13.74
N TRP A 103 2.75 -19.02 13.61
CA TRP A 103 3.48 -18.91 12.33
C TRP A 103 4.17 -20.19 11.86
N GLY A 104 4.56 -21.09 12.76
CA GLY A 104 5.18 -22.38 12.41
C GLY A 104 6.27 -22.24 11.34
N ILE A 105 6.09 -22.91 10.19
CA ILE A 105 7.02 -22.93 9.05
C ILE A 105 7.18 -21.55 8.37
N TYR A 106 6.27 -20.60 8.60
CA TYR A 106 6.31 -19.28 7.98
C TYR A 106 7.21 -18.27 8.69
N GLU A 107 7.45 -18.44 10.00
CA GLU A 107 8.37 -17.58 10.76
C GLU A 107 9.75 -17.62 10.13
N GLU A 108 10.34 -18.82 10.02
CA GLU A 108 11.66 -19.01 9.39
C GLU A 108 11.73 -18.48 7.95
N LYS A 109 10.62 -18.52 7.20
CA LYS A 109 10.58 -18.08 5.79
C LYS A 109 10.60 -16.57 5.61
N TYR A 110 9.98 -15.82 6.52
CA TYR A 110 9.83 -14.37 6.39
C TYR A 110 10.79 -13.59 7.30
N GLU A 111 11.38 -14.23 8.32
CA GLU A 111 12.40 -13.59 9.16
C GLU A 111 13.61 -13.11 8.34
N VAL A 112 13.91 -13.74 7.20
CA VAL A 112 14.95 -13.26 6.26
C VAL A 112 14.71 -11.81 5.79
N ILE A 113 13.45 -11.34 5.77
CA ILE A 113 13.13 -9.94 5.45
C ILE A 113 13.79 -9.00 6.46
N LYS A 114 13.85 -9.37 7.76
CA LYS A 114 14.51 -8.54 8.78
C LYS A 114 15.99 -8.40 8.50
N ASP A 115 16.66 -9.43 8.00
CA ASP A 115 18.07 -9.36 7.62
C ASP A 115 18.29 -8.39 6.47
N GLY A 116 17.42 -8.44 5.44
CA GLY A 116 17.42 -7.47 4.35
C GLY A 116 17.18 -6.04 4.83
N LEU A 117 16.18 -5.84 5.70
CA LEU A 117 15.89 -4.52 6.26
C LEU A 117 17.03 -3.98 7.12
N ASN A 118 17.73 -4.83 7.87
CA ASN A 118 18.92 -4.41 8.61
C ASN A 118 20.08 -4.01 7.68
N ALA A 119 20.21 -4.63 6.50
CA ALA A 119 21.27 -4.33 5.54
C ALA A 119 21.11 -2.96 4.85
N ILE A 120 19.90 -2.40 4.80
CA ILE A 120 19.63 -1.12 4.14
C ILE A 120 19.66 0.09 5.08
N LYS A 121 19.71 -0.12 6.40
CA LYS A 121 19.69 0.97 7.39
C LYS A 121 20.91 1.86 7.21
N THR A 122 20.66 3.17 7.15
CA THR A 122 21.74 4.15 7.03
C THR A 122 21.61 5.26 8.08
N THR A 123 22.36 6.34 7.90
CA THR A 123 22.18 7.59 8.66
C THR A 123 21.21 8.56 7.97
N GLY A 124 20.65 8.17 6.83
CA GLY A 124 19.61 8.90 6.14
C GLY A 124 18.25 8.26 6.39
N ASN A 125 17.24 8.73 5.67
CA ASN A 125 15.90 8.20 5.71
C ASN A 125 15.68 7.15 4.63
N GLU A 126 15.15 5.99 5.03
CA GLU A 126 14.66 4.95 4.14
C GLU A 126 13.13 5.01 3.99
N TYR A 127 12.69 5.31 2.78
CA TYR A 127 11.28 5.50 2.44
C TYR A 127 10.77 4.52 1.40
N GLY A 128 9.45 4.33 1.41
CA GLY A 128 8.74 3.75 0.28
C GLY A 128 9.12 2.31 -0.04
N PRO A 129 9.08 1.39 0.94
CA PRO A 129 9.23 -0.02 0.64
C PRO A 129 8.24 -0.40 -0.46
N ASN A 130 8.72 -1.11 -1.46
CA ASN A 130 7.90 -1.93 -2.33
C ASN A 130 8.51 -3.33 -2.31
N LEU A 131 7.96 -4.16 -1.41
CA LEU A 131 8.38 -5.53 -1.23
C LEU A 131 7.71 -6.38 -2.31
N LEU A 132 8.48 -6.74 -3.31
CA LEU A 132 8.08 -7.66 -4.36
C LEU A 132 8.41 -9.07 -3.93
N MET A 133 7.52 -9.98 -4.29
CA MET A 133 7.67 -11.40 -3.99
C MET A 133 7.49 -12.24 -5.26
N GLU A 134 8.36 -13.23 -5.42
CA GLU A 134 8.25 -14.27 -6.44
C GLU A 134 8.36 -15.65 -5.78
N TYR A 135 7.63 -16.64 -6.30
CA TYR A 135 7.76 -18.03 -5.88
C TYR A 135 8.38 -18.84 -7.03
N VAL A 136 9.65 -19.22 -6.88
CA VAL A 136 10.43 -19.88 -7.92
C VAL A 136 11.12 -21.10 -7.33
N ALA A 137 11.06 -22.24 -8.03
CA ALA A 137 11.72 -23.48 -7.62
C ALA A 137 11.43 -23.91 -6.16
N ASN A 138 10.22 -23.65 -5.67
CA ASN A 138 9.75 -23.90 -4.30
C ASN A 138 10.28 -22.95 -3.21
N GLU A 139 10.92 -21.86 -3.57
CA GLU A 139 11.46 -20.85 -2.66
C GLU A 139 10.79 -19.49 -2.86
N TYR A 140 10.67 -18.74 -1.77
CA TYR A 140 10.23 -17.34 -1.82
C TYR A 140 11.42 -16.43 -2.04
N ILE A 141 11.36 -15.68 -3.13
CA ILE A 141 12.30 -14.63 -3.45
C ILE A 141 11.65 -13.30 -3.11
N PHE A 142 12.34 -12.51 -2.30
CA PHE A 142 11.97 -11.15 -1.94
C PHE A 142 12.91 -10.17 -2.63
N THR A 143 12.33 -9.16 -3.25
CA THR A 143 13.06 -8.01 -3.78
C THR A 143 12.42 -6.75 -3.21
N LEU A 144 13.16 -6.01 -2.41
CA LEU A 144 12.70 -4.76 -1.85
C LEU A 144 13.25 -3.63 -2.71
N LEU A 145 12.36 -2.80 -3.26
CA LEU A 145 12.72 -1.47 -3.72
C LEU A 145 12.40 -0.45 -2.63
N TYR A 146 13.24 0.58 -2.52
CA TYR A 146 13.07 1.66 -1.56
C TYR A 146 13.82 2.90 -2.06
N SER A 147 13.60 4.04 -1.43
CA SER A 147 14.38 5.26 -1.65
C SER A 147 15.15 5.65 -0.39
N THR A 148 16.38 6.14 -0.55
CA THR A 148 17.21 6.66 0.55
C THR A 148 17.77 8.04 0.23
N ASP A 149 17.90 8.91 1.23
CA ASP A 149 18.31 10.31 1.07
C ASP A 149 19.76 10.62 1.50
N VAL A 150 20.57 9.60 1.82
CA VAL A 150 21.98 9.75 2.28
C VAL A 150 22.83 10.65 1.37
N GLY A 151 22.49 10.74 0.08
CA GLY A 151 23.17 11.59 -0.90
C GLY A 151 22.71 13.05 -0.95
N GLY A 152 21.85 13.49 -0.02
CA GLY A 152 21.20 14.81 -0.04
C GLY A 152 20.04 14.91 -1.04
N LYS A 153 19.67 13.78 -1.66
CA LYS A 153 18.53 13.60 -2.55
C LYS A 153 18.04 12.17 -2.40
N SER A 154 16.76 11.94 -2.65
CA SER A 154 16.16 10.63 -2.60
C SER A 154 16.53 9.80 -3.83
N GLN A 155 17.16 8.66 -3.62
CA GLN A 155 17.61 7.75 -4.69
C GLN A 155 16.93 6.39 -4.55
N ILE A 156 16.39 5.87 -5.65
CA ILE A 156 15.82 4.52 -5.72
C ILE A 156 16.94 3.47 -5.70
N ARG A 157 16.81 2.53 -4.78
CA ARG A 157 17.72 1.40 -4.58
C ARG A 157 16.93 0.11 -4.41
N TYR A 158 17.63 -1.02 -4.46
CA TYR A 158 17.03 -2.32 -4.23
C TYR A 158 17.98 -3.28 -3.51
N ILE A 159 17.38 -4.26 -2.83
CA ILE A 159 18.03 -5.48 -2.32
C ILE A 159 17.19 -6.69 -2.72
N THR A 160 17.82 -7.85 -2.87
CA THR A 160 17.11 -9.09 -3.17
C THR A 160 17.78 -10.27 -2.49
N ASN A 161 17.02 -11.29 -2.11
CA ASN A 161 17.58 -12.57 -1.65
C ASN A 161 17.73 -13.60 -2.78
N LYS A 162 17.58 -13.17 -4.04
CA LYS A 162 17.70 -14.06 -5.18
C LYS A 162 19.16 -14.47 -5.42
N ASN A 163 19.37 -15.77 -5.58
CA ASN A 163 20.67 -16.40 -5.87
C ASN A 163 21.75 -16.08 -4.81
N SER A 164 21.35 -15.83 -3.56
CA SER A 164 22.25 -15.46 -2.47
C SER A 164 21.88 -16.17 -1.17
N ASP A 165 22.88 -16.45 -0.33
CA ASP A 165 22.69 -16.90 1.05
C ASP A 165 22.32 -15.68 1.91
N GLY A 166 21.05 -15.27 1.85
CA GLY A 166 20.55 -14.01 2.45
C GLY A 166 20.31 -12.93 1.39
N PHE A 167 20.18 -11.67 1.80
CA PHE A 167 20.01 -10.54 0.88
C PHE A 167 21.35 -10.08 0.29
N THR A 168 21.31 -9.55 -0.94
CA THR A 168 22.43 -8.84 -1.56
C THR A 168 22.76 -7.54 -0.80
N GLU A 169 23.97 -7.02 -1.02
CA GLU A 169 24.27 -5.63 -0.67
C GLU A 169 23.31 -4.66 -1.38
N PRO A 170 22.96 -3.51 -0.77
CA PRO A 170 22.15 -2.48 -1.41
C PRO A 170 22.76 -1.99 -2.72
N ALA A 171 21.96 -1.98 -3.79
CA ALA A 171 22.37 -1.54 -5.12
C ALA A 171 21.45 -0.43 -5.64
N ASP A 172 22.02 0.48 -6.42
CA ASP A 172 21.24 1.51 -7.11
C ASP A 172 20.48 0.88 -8.28
N VAL A 173 19.27 1.37 -8.56
CA VAL A 173 18.62 1.12 -9.86
C VAL A 173 19.23 2.11 -10.86
N GLU A 174 20.35 1.71 -11.47
CA GLU A 174 21.24 2.64 -12.22
C GLU A 174 20.50 3.47 -13.29
N PHE A 175 19.57 2.88 -14.03
CA PHE A 175 18.82 3.60 -15.06
C PHE A 175 17.77 4.59 -14.52
N LEU A 176 17.44 4.55 -13.23
CA LEU A 176 16.58 5.54 -12.57
C LEU A 176 17.37 6.64 -11.87
N LYS A 177 18.69 6.45 -11.68
CA LYS A 177 19.56 7.41 -11.00
C LYS A 177 19.59 8.74 -11.73
N SER A 178 19.26 9.80 -11.01
CA SER A 178 19.27 11.16 -11.55
C SER A 178 19.75 12.16 -10.50
N GLU A 179 19.88 13.43 -10.83
CA GLU A 179 20.20 14.52 -9.89
C GLU A 179 18.99 14.99 -9.05
N PHE A 180 17.82 14.42 -9.31
CA PHE A 180 16.53 14.76 -8.70
C PHE A 180 16.18 13.78 -7.58
N ASP A 181 15.12 14.09 -6.83
CA ASP A 181 14.51 13.16 -5.90
C ASP A 181 13.67 12.15 -6.67
N ASP A 182 14.06 10.88 -6.64
CA ASP A 182 13.37 9.76 -7.26
C ASP A 182 12.91 8.77 -6.19
N MET A 183 11.62 8.49 -6.15
CA MET A 183 11.05 7.78 -5.00
C MET A 183 9.85 6.89 -5.35
N TYR A 184 9.57 5.93 -4.46
CA TYR A 184 8.36 5.10 -4.47
C TYR A 184 8.11 4.34 -5.78
N PRO A 185 9.08 3.51 -6.22
CA PRO A 185 8.92 2.74 -7.43
C PRO A 185 7.84 1.66 -7.27
N THR A 186 7.07 1.43 -8.34
CA THR A 186 6.10 0.34 -8.43
C THR A 186 6.03 -0.25 -9.82
N PHE A 187 5.93 -1.58 -9.91
CA PHE A 187 5.77 -2.27 -11.18
C PHE A 187 4.30 -2.29 -11.58
N ASN A 188 4.02 -2.14 -12.87
CA ASN A 188 2.70 -2.47 -13.37
C ASN A 188 2.48 -4.00 -13.43
N LEU A 189 1.23 -4.42 -13.60
CA LEU A 189 0.83 -5.83 -13.58
C LEU A 189 1.66 -6.73 -14.53
N ASN A 190 1.99 -6.23 -15.73
CA ASN A 190 2.73 -6.99 -16.74
C ASN A 190 4.26 -6.93 -16.56
N LYS A 191 4.75 -6.25 -15.52
CA LYS A 191 6.19 -6.02 -15.25
C LYS A 191 6.95 -5.43 -16.43
N ASN A 192 6.28 -4.65 -17.29
CA ASN A 192 6.90 -3.99 -18.45
C ASN A 192 7.09 -2.48 -18.23
N LYS A 193 6.61 -1.95 -17.11
CA LYS A 193 6.84 -0.57 -16.68
C LYS A 193 7.13 -0.51 -15.20
N ILE A 194 8.04 0.40 -14.83
CA ILE A 194 8.21 0.87 -13.44
C ILE A 194 7.70 2.31 -13.41
N TYR A 195 6.75 2.58 -12.53
CA TYR A 195 6.26 3.92 -12.20
C TYR A 195 6.93 4.39 -10.91
N PHE A 196 7.16 5.68 -10.77
CA PHE A 196 7.75 6.30 -9.57
C PHE A 196 7.40 7.80 -9.59
N CYS A 197 7.57 8.51 -8.47
CA CYS A 197 7.43 9.97 -8.48
C CYS A 197 8.79 10.67 -8.46
N SER A 198 8.88 11.82 -9.10
CA SER A 198 10.12 12.60 -9.21
C SER A 198 9.88 14.09 -9.36
N ASN A 199 10.81 14.92 -8.90
CA ASN A 199 10.81 16.38 -9.09
C ASN A 199 11.65 16.86 -10.29
N ARG A 200 11.91 15.97 -11.24
CA ARG A 200 12.81 16.20 -12.39
C ARG A 200 12.40 17.25 -13.43
N ASP A 201 11.16 17.74 -13.38
CA ASP A 201 10.73 18.87 -14.23
C ASP A 201 10.99 20.23 -13.59
N GLY A 202 11.32 20.26 -12.29
CA GLY A 202 11.56 21.48 -11.53
C GLY A 202 10.29 22.23 -11.08
N GLU A 203 9.09 21.68 -11.32
CA GLU A 203 7.81 22.33 -10.99
C GLU A 203 7.03 21.63 -9.86
N GLY A 204 7.49 20.48 -9.40
CA GLY A 204 6.85 19.71 -8.34
C GLY A 204 7.13 18.23 -8.51
N PHE A 205 6.53 17.38 -7.68
CA PHE A 205 6.60 15.94 -7.90
C PHE A 205 5.55 15.50 -8.91
N ASN A 206 5.97 14.76 -9.92
CA ASN A 206 5.06 14.15 -10.89
C ASN A 206 5.29 12.64 -10.95
N ILE A 207 4.32 11.90 -11.48
CA ILE A 207 4.43 10.46 -11.72
C ILE A 207 5.08 10.22 -13.08
N TYR A 208 6.23 9.55 -13.05
CA TYR A 208 6.99 9.14 -14.23
C TYR A 208 6.94 7.63 -14.38
N TYR A 209 7.24 7.16 -15.59
CA TYR A 209 7.48 5.75 -15.85
C TYR A 209 8.66 5.53 -16.78
N VAL A 210 9.22 4.33 -16.68
CA VAL A 210 10.21 3.79 -17.60
C VAL A 210 9.71 2.46 -18.16
N ASN A 211 9.91 2.23 -19.46
CA ASN A 211 9.61 0.93 -20.07
C ASN A 211 10.77 -0.02 -19.81
N VAL A 212 10.49 -1.19 -19.23
CA VAL A 212 11.49 -2.22 -18.91
C VAL A 212 11.16 -3.54 -19.61
N ASN A 213 12.15 -4.41 -19.73
CA ASN A 213 11.98 -5.69 -20.41
C ASN A 213 11.13 -6.67 -19.58
N SER A 214 9.85 -6.81 -19.95
CA SER A 214 8.96 -7.83 -19.38
C SER A 214 9.41 -9.23 -19.77
N GLY A 215 9.52 -10.12 -18.79
CA GLY A 215 9.92 -11.52 -18.99
C GLY A 215 11.25 -11.88 -18.33
N LYS A 216 12.00 -10.86 -17.87
CA LYS A 216 13.05 -11.02 -16.88
C LYS A 216 12.45 -11.01 -15.47
N ASP A 217 13.12 -11.67 -14.53
CA ASP A 217 12.83 -11.53 -13.09
C ASP A 217 13.27 -10.15 -12.56
N TYR A 218 12.84 -9.79 -11.34
CA TYR A 218 13.09 -8.46 -10.80
C TYR A 218 14.58 -8.12 -10.68
N GLN A 219 15.42 -9.02 -10.17
CA GLN A 219 16.86 -8.77 -10.05
C GLN A 219 17.49 -8.48 -11.42
N SER A 220 17.15 -9.28 -12.44
CA SER A 220 17.66 -9.10 -13.81
C SER A 220 17.17 -7.82 -14.49
N VAL A 221 16.00 -7.29 -14.10
CA VAL A 221 15.52 -5.97 -14.56
C VAL A 221 16.24 -4.84 -13.83
N LEU A 222 16.33 -4.91 -12.50
CA LEU A 222 16.83 -3.81 -11.66
C LEU A 222 18.35 -3.64 -11.72
N SER A 223 19.09 -4.71 -12.06
CA SER A 223 20.54 -4.68 -12.31
C SER A 223 20.93 -4.30 -13.74
N ASP A 224 19.96 -4.03 -14.61
CA ASP A 224 20.22 -3.63 -15.99
C ASP A 224 20.92 -2.26 -16.01
N SER A 225 21.97 -2.12 -16.82
CA SER A 225 22.73 -0.87 -16.99
C SER A 225 22.44 -0.18 -18.31
N THR A 226 21.45 -0.68 -19.07
CA THR A 226 20.95 -0.02 -20.28
C THR A 226 20.33 1.32 -19.91
N GLU A 227 20.65 2.37 -20.68
CA GLU A 227 19.96 3.65 -20.56
C GLU A 227 18.52 3.52 -21.08
N TYR A 228 17.56 3.95 -20.28
CA TYR A 228 16.15 3.97 -20.65
C TYR A 228 15.63 5.41 -20.67
N GLU A 229 14.76 5.70 -21.63
CA GLU A 229 14.02 6.96 -21.64
C GLU A 229 12.93 6.92 -20.56
N ILE A 230 12.81 8.04 -19.83
CA ILE A 230 11.84 8.23 -18.76
C ILE A 230 10.78 9.21 -19.22
N PHE A 231 9.52 8.84 -19.02
CA PHE A 231 8.36 9.58 -19.49
C PHE A 231 7.54 10.08 -18.31
N MET A 232 7.15 11.35 -18.31
CA MET A 232 6.09 11.82 -17.42
C MET A 232 4.76 11.25 -17.88
N ASP A 233 3.96 10.69 -16.97
CA ASP A 233 2.61 10.29 -17.30
C ASP A 233 1.64 11.47 -17.15
N THR A 234 1.45 12.20 -18.24
CA THR A 234 0.55 13.37 -18.28
C THR A 234 -0.94 13.05 -18.09
N SER A 235 -1.34 11.77 -18.08
CA SER A 235 -2.70 11.39 -17.68
C SER A 235 -2.84 11.26 -16.17
N LEU A 236 -1.72 11.14 -15.46
CA LEU A 236 -1.63 11.03 -14.01
C LEU A 236 -1.04 12.27 -13.35
N SER A 237 -0.45 13.20 -14.10
CA SER A 237 0.27 14.34 -13.54
C SER A 237 -0.07 15.65 -14.25
N GLY A 238 -0.05 16.75 -13.50
CA GLY A 238 -0.44 18.08 -13.97
C GLY A 238 0.33 19.19 -13.25
N THR A 239 -0.37 20.21 -12.74
CA THR A 239 0.25 21.35 -12.03
C THR A 239 0.38 21.13 -10.52
N SER A 240 0.17 19.90 -10.07
CA SER A 240 0.09 19.53 -8.66
C SER A 240 1.18 18.52 -8.32
N ASP A 241 1.53 18.42 -7.05
CA ASP A 241 2.41 17.37 -6.57
C ASP A 241 1.65 16.04 -6.54
N ASP A 242 2.13 15.07 -7.33
CA ASP A 242 1.64 13.71 -7.43
C ASP A 242 2.72 12.74 -6.94
N LYS A 243 2.46 12.10 -5.80
CA LYS A 243 3.42 11.30 -5.03
C LYS A 243 2.86 9.92 -4.73
N CYS A 244 3.73 9.01 -4.30
CA CYS A 244 3.34 7.71 -3.76
C CYS A 244 2.61 6.76 -4.74
N PRO A 245 2.98 6.67 -6.03
CA PRO A 245 2.27 5.76 -6.92
C PRO A 245 2.41 4.32 -6.43
N PHE A 246 1.27 3.63 -6.31
CA PHE A 246 1.21 2.19 -6.06
C PHE A 246 0.24 1.58 -7.06
N ILE A 247 0.65 0.48 -7.71
CA ILE A 247 -0.18 -0.22 -8.68
C ILE A 247 -0.58 -1.58 -8.12
N PHE A 248 -1.88 -1.85 -8.16
CA PHE A 248 -2.43 -3.17 -7.92
C PHE A 248 -3.39 -3.53 -9.05
N ARG A 249 -3.07 -4.60 -9.80
CA ARG A 249 -3.80 -4.99 -11.01
C ARG A 249 -3.87 -3.83 -12.02
N ASN A 250 -5.07 -3.38 -12.36
CA ASN A 250 -5.34 -2.27 -13.26
C ASN A 250 -5.67 -0.97 -12.52
N VAL A 251 -5.41 -0.88 -11.20
CA VAL A 251 -5.66 0.31 -10.40
C VAL A 251 -4.33 0.90 -9.97
N MET A 252 -4.13 2.20 -10.22
CA MET A 252 -3.10 2.99 -9.55
C MET A 252 -3.76 3.80 -8.45
N VAL A 253 -3.17 3.78 -7.26
CA VAL A 253 -3.49 4.70 -6.16
C VAL A 253 -2.28 5.57 -5.87
N PHE A 254 -2.51 6.82 -5.47
CA PHE A 254 -1.44 7.79 -5.22
C PHE A 254 -1.97 8.97 -4.38
N ALA A 255 -1.06 9.78 -3.85
CA ALA A 255 -1.41 10.99 -3.09
C ALA A 255 -1.18 12.23 -3.95
N SER A 256 -2.07 13.22 -3.85
CA SER A 256 -2.02 14.43 -4.66
C SER A 256 -2.58 15.65 -3.94
N ASN A 257 -1.97 16.81 -4.14
CA ASN A 257 -2.46 18.10 -3.62
C ASN A 257 -3.25 18.93 -4.66
N ARG A 258 -3.89 18.25 -5.61
CA ARG A 258 -4.74 18.89 -6.63
C ARG A 258 -5.85 19.75 -6.03
N GLU A 259 -6.16 20.84 -6.73
CA GLU A 259 -7.28 21.70 -6.36
C GLU A 259 -8.60 20.93 -6.30
N GLY A 260 -9.42 21.25 -5.29
CA GLY A 260 -10.71 20.60 -5.06
C GLY A 260 -10.65 19.38 -4.14
N GLY A 261 -9.49 19.06 -3.57
CA GLY A 261 -9.33 18.11 -2.47
C GLY A 261 -9.91 18.58 -1.12
N TYR A 262 -9.78 17.74 -0.10
CA TYR A 262 -10.31 17.95 1.24
C TYR A 262 -9.25 18.48 2.22
N GLY A 263 -7.98 18.13 2.03
CA GLY A 263 -6.85 18.50 2.88
C GLY A 263 -5.64 19.02 2.09
N GLY A 264 -4.43 18.80 2.62
CA GLY A 264 -3.19 19.14 1.92
C GLY A 264 -2.92 18.15 0.77
N PHE A 265 -2.60 16.91 1.12
CA PHE A 265 -2.58 15.78 0.19
C PHE A 265 -3.77 14.87 0.42
N ASP A 266 -4.47 14.57 -0.66
CA ASP A 266 -5.59 13.65 -0.71
C ASP A 266 -5.19 12.38 -1.47
N LEU A 267 -5.89 11.27 -1.21
CA LEU A 267 -5.75 10.04 -1.98
C LEU A 267 -6.61 10.09 -3.26
N TYR A 268 -6.02 9.62 -4.35
CA TYR A 268 -6.65 9.47 -5.66
C TYR A 268 -6.42 8.06 -6.20
N TYR A 269 -7.28 7.64 -7.13
CA TYR A 269 -7.05 6.47 -7.96
C TYR A 269 -7.23 6.77 -9.44
N SER A 270 -6.64 5.91 -10.27
CA SER A 270 -6.84 5.89 -11.72
C SER A 270 -6.88 4.44 -12.21
N LEU A 271 -7.66 4.19 -13.27
CA LEU A 271 -7.84 2.88 -13.87
C LEU A 271 -7.02 2.76 -15.16
N TRP A 272 -6.31 1.65 -15.31
CA TRP A 272 -5.63 1.30 -16.55
C TRP A 272 -6.65 0.75 -17.55
N GLU A 273 -7.03 1.57 -18.51
CA GLU A 273 -8.00 1.25 -19.55
C GLU A 273 -7.55 1.78 -20.91
N ASN A 274 -7.84 1.04 -21.98
CA ASN A 274 -7.51 1.47 -23.34
C ASN A 274 -6.03 1.87 -23.55
N ASN A 275 -5.10 1.18 -22.87
CA ASN A 275 -3.65 1.42 -22.89
C ASN A 275 -3.20 2.78 -22.33
N LYS A 276 -3.99 3.38 -21.44
CA LYS A 276 -3.63 4.58 -20.69
C LYS A 276 -4.25 4.54 -19.29
N TRP A 277 -3.81 5.42 -18.41
CA TRP A 277 -4.54 5.68 -17.17
C TRP A 277 -5.75 6.58 -17.45
N SER A 278 -6.84 6.37 -16.71
CA SER A 278 -7.99 7.24 -16.69
C SER A 278 -7.65 8.57 -15.99
N GLU A 279 -8.52 9.55 -16.11
CA GLU A 279 -8.41 10.75 -15.26
C GLU A 279 -8.42 10.35 -13.78
N PRO A 280 -7.58 10.97 -12.93
CA PRO A 280 -7.58 10.69 -11.50
C PRO A 280 -8.90 11.02 -10.83
N VAL A 281 -9.37 10.12 -9.97
CA VAL A 281 -10.59 10.28 -9.19
C VAL A 281 -10.24 10.35 -7.71
N ASN A 282 -10.70 11.41 -7.04
CA ASN A 282 -10.52 11.61 -5.59
C ASN A 282 -11.36 10.56 -4.83
N PHE A 283 -10.80 9.96 -3.77
CA PHE A 283 -11.51 8.95 -2.96
C PHE A 283 -12.68 9.51 -2.12
N GLY A 284 -12.87 10.82 -2.10
CA GLY A 284 -13.99 11.48 -1.46
C GLY A 284 -13.84 11.61 0.06
N PRO A 285 -14.82 12.24 0.73
CA PRO A 285 -14.71 12.67 2.12
C PRO A 285 -14.87 11.53 3.14
N SER A 286 -15.20 10.31 2.68
CA SER A 286 -15.20 9.13 3.55
C SER A 286 -13.79 8.66 3.87
N ILE A 287 -12.83 8.94 2.98
CA ILE A 287 -11.43 8.55 3.09
C ILE A 287 -10.57 9.78 3.33
N ASN A 288 -10.68 10.79 2.46
CA ASN A 288 -9.88 12.01 2.53
C ASN A 288 -10.47 12.98 3.55
N THR A 289 -9.61 13.69 4.27
CA THR A 289 -10.01 14.58 5.38
C THR A 289 -9.39 15.97 5.24
N GLU A 290 -9.55 16.84 6.24
CA GLU A 290 -8.85 18.14 6.27
C GLU A 290 -7.35 18.03 6.57
N TYR A 291 -6.90 16.82 6.90
CA TYR A 291 -5.52 16.44 7.20
C TYR A 291 -4.85 15.86 5.94
N ASP A 292 -3.59 15.47 6.05
CA ASP A 292 -2.86 14.81 4.97
C ASP A 292 -3.15 13.29 4.95
N GLU A 293 -3.38 12.77 3.75
CA GLU A 293 -3.38 11.35 3.46
C GLU A 293 -2.29 10.99 2.44
N PHE A 294 -1.51 9.98 2.79
CA PHE A 294 -0.31 9.61 2.05
C PHE A 294 -0.18 8.10 1.89
N ARG A 295 0.58 7.69 0.88
CA ARG A 295 1.08 6.30 0.70
C ARG A 295 0.00 5.22 0.67
N PRO A 296 -1.02 5.37 -0.18
CA PRO A 296 -2.00 4.32 -0.33
C PRO A 296 -1.33 3.09 -0.96
N ILE A 297 -1.60 1.92 -0.39
CA ILE A 297 -1.35 0.63 -1.01
C ILE A 297 -2.63 -0.19 -1.02
N LEU A 298 -2.76 -1.06 -2.00
CA LEU A 298 -3.88 -2.00 -2.12
C LEU A 298 -3.42 -3.42 -1.84
N ILE A 299 -4.26 -4.15 -1.11
CA ILE A 299 -3.98 -5.48 -0.59
C ILE A 299 -5.18 -6.37 -0.91
N ASP A 300 -4.94 -7.55 -1.48
CA ASP A 300 -5.93 -8.62 -1.56
C ASP A 300 -5.74 -9.60 -0.39
N GLU A 301 -6.41 -9.27 0.71
CA GLU A 301 -6.38 -10.02 1.96
C GLU A 301 -7.34 -11.22 1.98
N GLY A 302 -8.17 -11.38 0.94
CA GLY A 302 -9.13 -12.48 0.80
C GLY A 302 -10.33 -12.40 1.74
N VAL A 303 -10.66 -11.23 2.32
CA VAL A 303 -11.84 -11.05 3.19
C VAL A 303 -13.10 -10.80 2.37
N SER A 304 -13.02 -9.95 1.34
CA SER A 304 -14.15 -9.59 0.48
C SER A 304 -13.88 -9.97 -0.99
N GLU A 305 -14.92 -10.35 -1.73
CA GLU A 305 -14.82 -10.54 -3.20
C GLU A 305 -15.11 -9.26 -3.99
N THR A 306 -15.70 -8.25 -3.33
CA THR A 306 -16.11 -6.98 -3.98
C THR A 306 -15.35 -5.77 -3.49
N GLN A 307 -14.55 -5.93 -2.44
CA GLN A 307 -13.73 -4.88 -1.87
C GLN A 307 -12.27 -5.32 -1.83
N THR A 308 -11.38 -4.35 -1.90
CA THR A 308 -9.94 -4.51 -1.68
C THR A 308 -9.56 -3.67 -0.46
N MET A 309 -8.68 -4.18 0.39
CA MET A 309 -8.17 -3.39 1.51
C MET A 309 -7.19 -2.35 0.97
N MET A 310 -7.42 -1.10 1.33
CA MET A 310 -6.44 -0.03 1.20
C MET A 310 -5.82 0.24 2.56
N VAL A 311 -4.49 0.26 2.62
CA VAL A 311 -3.72 0.76 3.76
C VAL A 311 -3.06 2.06 3.34
N PHE A 312 -3.10 3.06 4.20
CA PHE A 312 -2.51 4.37 3.95
C PHE A 312 -2.09 5.01 5.27
N SER A 313 -1.42 6.15 5.18
CA SER A 313 -0.95 6.91 6.34
C SER A 313 -1.63 8.27 6.41
N SER A 314 -1.89 8.77 7.62
CA SER A 314 -2.51 10.08 7.80
C SER A 314 -2.13 10.70 9.15
N ASP A 315 -2.08 12.02 9.19
CA ASP A 315 -1.92 12.83 10.41
C ASP A 315 -3.26 13.26 11.02
N ARG A 316 -4.36 12.58 10.64
CA ARG A 316 -5.67 12.76 11.26
C ARG A 316 -5.66 12.42 12.77
N PRO A 317 -6.47 13.12 13.57
CA PRO A 317 -6.61 12.85 15.00
C PRO A 317 -7.04 11.41 15.31
N GLY A 318 -6.54 10.88 16.43
CA GLY A 318 -6.83 9.52 16.88
C GLY A 318 -5.68 8.54 16.63
N GLY A 319 -4.66 8.97 15.90
CA GLY A 319 -3.34 8.33 15.83
C GLY A 319 -2.48 8.56 17.08
N LEU A 320 -1.34 7.89 17.15
CA LEU A 320 -0.36 7.99 18.23
C LEU A 320 0.81 8.91 17.88
N GLY A 321 1.20 8.97 16.60
CA GLY A 321 2.33 9.76 16.09
C GLY A 321 1.89 11.02 15.36
N GLY A 322 2.78 11.56 14.52
CA GLY A 322 2.44 12.59 13.54
C GLY A 322 1.72 11.97 12.35
N PHE A 323 2.31 10.95 11.72
CA PHE A 323 1.62 10.09 10.75
C PHE A 323 1.39 8.70 11.33
N ASP A 324 0.18 8.17 11.15
CA ASP A 324 -0.21 6.83 11.58
C ASP A 324 -0.79 6.02 10.42
N LEU A 325 -0.72 4.70 10.52
CA LEU A 325 -1.29 3.76 9.57
C LEU A 325 -2.80 3.56 9.82
N TYR A 326 -3.57 3.57 8.74
CA TYR A 326 -5.01 3.31 8.70
C TYR A 326 -5.34 2.31 7.60
N PHE A 327 -6.46 1.59 7.75
CA PHE A 327 -7.01 0.74 6.70
C PHE A 327 -8.49 1.01 6.44
N THR A 328 -8.93 0.77 5.21
CA THR A 328 -10.33 0.84 4.79
C THR A 328 -10.59 -0.14 3.65
N GLY A 329 -11.86 -0.46 3.39
CA GLY A 329 -12.30 -1.12 2.18
C GLY A 329 -12.58 -0.12 1.08
N ILE A 330 -12.12 -0.43 -0.13
CA ILE A 330 -12.53 0.26 -1.36
C ILE A 330 -13.18 -0.73 -2.32
N ASP A 331 -14.14 -0.28 -3.12
CA ASP A 331 -14.80 -1.13 -4.10
C ASP A 331 -13.82 -1.54 -5.20
N SER A 332 -13.86 -2.83 -5.57
CA SER A 332 -13.00 -3.41 -6.62
C SER A 332 -13.56 -3.23 -8.05
N ASN A 333 -14.71 -2.57 -8.21
CA ASN A 333 -15.49 -2.52 -9.45
C ASN A 333 -15.31 -1.23 -10.25
#